data_AF-A0A7K2P7M2-F1
#
_entry.id   AF-A0A7K2P7M2-F1
#
_cell.length_a   1.000
_cell.length_b   1.000
_cell.length_c   1.000
_cell.angle_alpha   90.00
_cell.angle_beta   90.00
_cell.angle_gamma   90.00
#
_symmetry.space_group_name_H-M   'P 1'
#
loop_
_entity.id
_entity.type
_entity.pdbx_description
1 polymer ?
#
loop_
_entity_poly.entity_id
_entity_poly.type
_entity_poly.pdbx_seq_one_letter_code
_entity_poly.pdbx_strand_id
1 'polypeptide(L)'
;MSSLFDDNFLASLQTPRGHDEEPPPPPEDDHGPEPVPHDLFGGKFDAPPQRDTHYRDGAPRPALDAAALLEGLNDNQRAAVVHSGSPLLIVAGAGSGKTRVLTHRIAHLLAERNVHPGQILAITFTNKAAGEMKERVEQLVGPRANAMWVMTFHSACVRILRRESKKLGFTSSFSIYDAADSKRLMALVCRDLDLDPKRFPPKSFSAKISNLKNELIDEEDFAAQAADGFEKTVAQAYAMYQSRLREANALDFDDLIMTTVNLLRAFQIG
;
A
#
# COMPACT_ATOMS: atom_id res chain seq x y z
N MET A 1 -45.20 -6.60 -35.59
CA MET A 1 -44.31 -7.77 -35.54
C MET A 1 -43.34 -7.67 -36.69
N SER A 2 -42.02 -7.71 -36.39
CA SER A 2 -40.84 -7.86 -37.29
C SER A 2 -40.64 -6.75 -38.33
N SER A 3 -39.49 -6.14 -38.58
CA SER A 3 -38.06 -6.44 -38.36
C SER A 3 -37.34 -5.08 -38.42
N LEU A 4 -36.61 -4.55 -37.43
CA LEU A 4 -35.24 -4.86 -37.00
C LEU A 4 -34.19 -4.82 -38.14
N PHE A 5 -33.40 -3.74 -38.09
CA PHE A 5 -32.13 -3.43 -38.75
C PHE A 5 -32.13 -3.11 -40.24
N ASP A 6 -32.03 -1.80 -40.55
CA ASP A 6 -31.44 -1.28 -41.79
C ASP A 6 -30.27 -0.37 -41.46
N ASP A 7 -29.14 -0.69 -42.10
CA ASP A 7 -27.87 0.01 -42.13
C ASP A 7 -28.00 1.40 -42.75
N ASN A 8 -27.85 2.47 -41.97
CA ASN A 8 -27.37 3.75 -42.54
C ASN A 8 -26.81 4.79 -41.55
N PHE A 9 -26.44 4.41 -40.32
CA PHE A 9 -25.96 5.37 -39.32
C PHE A 9 -24.48 5.79 -39.47
N LEU A 10 -23.78 5.31 -40.50
CA LEU A 10 -22.35 5.60 -40.71
C LEU A 10 -22.04 6.59 -41.85
N ALA A 11 -23.05 7.28 -42.40
CA ALA A 11 -22.85 8.18 -43.54
C ALA A 11 -22.87 9.69 -43.21
N SER A 12 -23.09 10.10 -41.94
CA SER A 12 -23.25 11.53 -41.59
C SER A 12 -22.13 12.16 -40.77
N LEU A 13 -21.00 11.48 -40.56
CA LEU A 13 -19.82 12.07 -39.91
C LEU A 13 -18.76 12.47 -40.95
N GLN A 14 -19.09 13.47 -41.76
CA GLN A 14 -18.09 14.31 -42.42
C GLN A 14 -18.10 15.70 -41.77
N THR A 15 -16.94 16.05 -41.22
CA THR A 15 -16.58 17.24 -40.44
C THR A 15 -16.98 18.58 -41.06
N PRO A 16 -17.48 19.55 -40.26
CA PRO A 16 -17.34 20.96 -40.57
C PRO A 16 -16.01 21.51 -40.03
N ARG A 17 -15.28 22.23 -40.89
CA ARG A 17 -14.20 23.14 -40.50
C ARG A 17 -14.81 24.37 -39.81
N GLY A 18 -14.30 24.73 -38.64
CA GLY A 18 -14.59 26.00 -37.96
C GLY A 18 -13.72 26.12 -36.72
N HIS A 19 -12.89 27.16 -36.66
CA HIS A 19 -12.05 27.51 -35.53
C HIS A 19 -12.91 27.89 -34.32
N ASP A 20 -12.89 27.10 -33.26
CA ASP A 20 -13.20 27.54 -31.89
C ASP A 20 -12.03 27.08 -31.00
N GLU A 21 -11.42 28.04 -30.31
CA GLU A 21 -10.25 27.83 -29.44
C GLU A 21 -10.60 26.89 -28.28
N GLU A 22 -10.04 25.69 -28.33
CA GLU A 22 -10.00 24.76 -27.22
C GLU A 22 -9.11 25.37 -26.11
N PRO A 23 -9.56 25.47 -24.84
CA PRO A 23 -8.72 25.98 -23.78
C PRO A 23 -7.48 25.08 -23.64
N PRO A 24 -6.29 25.65 -23.41
CA PRO A 24 -5.06 24.89 -23.37
C PRO A 24 -5.15 23.80 -22.29
N PRO A 25 -4.52 22.63 -22.52
CA PRO A 25 -4.43 21.61 -21.50
C PRO A 25 -3.80 22.21 -20.23
N PRO A 26 -4.18 21.73 -19.04
CA PRO A 26 -3.49 22.12 -17.82
C PRO A 26 -1.99 21.83 -17.97
N PRO A 27 -1.11 22.67 -17.41
CA PRO A 27 0.32 22.44 -17.48
C PRO A 27 0.63 21.04 -16.96
N GLU A 28 1.48 20.32 -17.69
CA GLU A 28 2.00 19.04 -17.24
C GLU A 28 2.67 19.26 -15.88
N ASP A 29 2.20 18.58 -14.83
CA ASP A 29 2.90 18.54 -13.55
C ASP A 29 4.31 17.97 -13.82
N ASP A 30 5.32 18.85 -13.82
CA ASP A 30 6.74 18.53 -14.00
C ASP A 30 7.32 17.77 -12.79
N HIS A 31 6.46 17.33 -11.87
CA HIS A 31 6.79 16.42 -10.79
C HIS A 31 6.70 14.98 -11.30
N GLY A 32 7.71 14.57 -12.08
CA GLY A 32 8.01 13.16 -12.24
C GLY A 32 8.15 12.46 -10.88
N PRO A 33 7.94 11.13 -10.79
CA PRO A 33 8.11 10.41 -9.53
C PRO A 33 9.49 10.73 -8.94
N GLU A 34 9.53 11.18 -7.69
CA GLU A 34 10.78 11.52 -7.03
C GLU A 34 11.79 10.37 -7.20
N PRO A 35 13.03 10.67 -7.60
CA PRO A 35 14.05 9.65 -7.77
C PRO A 35 14.29 8.94 -6.43
N VAL A 36 14.09 7.62 -6.43
CA VAL A 36 14.36 6.78 -5.27
C VAL A 36 15.84 6.94 -4.88
N PRO A 37 16.16 7.34 -3.63
CA PRO A 37 17.55 7.51 -3.21
C PRO A 37 18.38 6.26 -3.49
N HIS A 38 19.58 6.45 -4.07
CA HIS A 38 20.47 5.36 -4.47
C HIS A 38 20.92 4.47 -3.30
N ASP A 39 20.85 4.99 -2.09
CA ASP A 39 21.25 4.35 -0.84
C ASP A 39 20.06 3.92 0.03
N LEU A 40 18.82 3.95 -0.49
CA LEU A 40 17.63 3.49 0.25
C LEU A 40 17.80 2.06 0.81
N PHE A 41 18.62 1.25 0.14
CA PHE A 41 18.98 -0.12 0.55
C PHE A 41 20.45 -0.28 0.93
N GLY A 42 21.19 0.81 1.14
CA GLY A 42 22.63 0.83 1.41
C GLY A 42 23.03 0.39 2.82
N GLY A 43 22.08 -0.03 3.66
CA GLY A 43 22.34 -0.53 5.01
C GLY A 43 23.20 -1.80 5.01
N LYS A 44 24.10 -1.93 6.00
CA LYS A 44 24.76 -3.20 6.31
C LYS A 44 23.75 -4.09 7.01
N PHE A 45 23.13 -5.01 6.27
CA PHE A 45 22.31 -6.06 6.88
C PHE A 45 23.22 -7.16 7.42
N ASP A 46 22.96 -7.63 8.64
CA ASP A 46 23.68 -8.75 9.22
C ASP A 46 23.67 -9.95 8.26
N ALA A 47 24.82 -10.60 8.11
CA ALA A 47 24.92 -11.84 7.35
C ALA A 47 23.99 -12.88 8.01
N PRO A 48 23.09 -13.52 7.24
CA PRO A 48 22.14 -14.45 7.83
C PRO A 48 22.87 -15.63 8.50
N PRO A 49 22.39 -16.11 9.67
CA PRO A 49 22.98 -17.25 10.34
C PRO A 49 22.96 -18.49 9.43
N GLN A 50 23.91 -19.40 9.64
CA GLN A 50 23.97 -20.66 8.89
C GLN A 50 22.67 -21.44 9.01
N ARG A 51 22.26 -22.05 7.89
CA ARG A 51 21.00 -22.77 7.75
C ARG A 51 20.97 -24.01 8.65
N ASP A 52 20.01 -24.06 9.57
CA ASP A 52 19.58 -25.33 10.16
C ASP A 52 19.01 -26.24 9.08
N THR A 53 19.52 -27.46 8.99
CA THR A 53 19.04 -28.52 8.10
C THR A 53 17.76 -29.18 8.60
N HIS A 54 17.30 -28.84 9.82
CA HIS A 54 16.13 -29.43 10.46
C HIS A 54 15.15 -28.35 10.95
N TYR A 55 13.87 -28.67 10.98
CA TYR A 55 12.84 -27.87 11.65
C TYR A 55 12.98 -28.00 13.18
N ARG A 56 12.26 -27.15 13.95
CA ARG A 56 12.30 -27.17 15.42
C ARG A 56 11.78 -28.48 16.02
N ASP A 57 10.97 -29.22 15.27
CA ASP A 57 10.44 -30.54 15.62
C ASP A 57 11.39 -31.70 15.23
N GLY A 58 12.57 -31.39 14.67
CA GLY A 58 13.56 -32.37 14.26
C GLY A 58 13.33 -32.97 12.87
N ALA A 59 12.28 -32.58 12.14
CA ALA A 59 12.08 -33.06 10.77
C ALA A 59 13.14 -32.45 9.81
N PRO A 60 13.71 -33.23 8.87
CA PRO A 60 14.65 -32.70 7.90
C PRO A 60 13.97 -31.67 7.00
N ARG A 61 14.65 -30.54 6.76
CA ARG A 61 14.15 -29.53 5.83
C ARG A 61 14.37 -30.02 4.40
N PRO A 62 13.32 -30.08 3.57
CA PRO A 62 13.48 -30.42 2.16
C PRO A 62 14.46 -29.44 1.49
N ALA A 63 15.44 -29.96 0.76
CA ALA A 63 16.23 -29.14 -0.13
C ALA A 63 15.32 -28.66 -1.26
N LEU A 64 15.17 -27.34 -1.40
CA LEU A 64 14.43 -26.77 -2.52
C LEU A 64 15.31 -26.87 -3.77
N ASP A 65 14.87 -27.63 -4.76
CA ASP A 65 15.54 -27.68 -6.07
C ASP A 65 15.22 -26.39 -6.85
N ALA A 66 16.22 -25.53 -6.96
CA ALA A 66 16.09 -24.27 -7.69
C ALA A 66 15.83 -24.48 -9.19
N ALA A 67 16.31 -25.57 -9.79
CA ALA A 67 16.08 -25.86 -11.20
C ALA A 67 14.61 -26.20 -11.46
N ALA A 68 14.02 -27.06 -10.61
CA ALA A 68 12.61 -27.43 -10.67
C ALA A 68 11.67 -26.21 -10.56
N LEU A 69 12.04 -25.20 -9.77
CA LEU A 69 11.27 -23.95 -9.65
C LEU A 69 11.22 -23.14 -10.95
N LEU A 70 12.09 -23.39 -11.92
CA LEU A 70 12.10 -22.68 -13.20
C LEU A 70 11.40 -23.46 -14.32
N GLU A 71 10.98 -24.70 -14.07
CA GLU A 71 10.32 -25.53 -15.06
C GLU A 71 8.94 -24.98 -15.47
N GLY A 72 8.66 -25.02 -16.77
CA GLY A 72 7.41 -24.54 -17.35
C GLY A 72 7.20 -23.02 -17.27
N LEU A 73 8.24 -22.25 -16.95
CA LEU A 73 8.27 -20.79 -17.12
C LEU A 73 8.78 -20.45 -18.53
N ASN A 74 8.17 -19.47 -19.18
CA ASN A 74 8.72 -18.89 -20.41
C ASN A 74 9.95 -18.01 -20.10
N ASP A 75 10.63 -17.54 -21.12
CA ASP A 75 11.90 -16.79 -20.97
C ASP A 75 11.74 -15.51 -20.13
N ASN A 76 10.66 -14.76 -20.34
CA ASN A 76 10.38 -13.53 -19.58
C ASN A 76 10.06 -13.82 -18.10
N GLN A 77 9.27 -14.86 -17.84
CA GLN A 77 8.92 -15.30 -16.49
C GLN A 77 10.17 -15.82 -15.76
N ARG A 78 11.00 -16.63 -16.44
CA ARG A 78 12.28 -17.12 -15.92
C ARG A 78 13.20 -15.96 -15.58
N ALA A 79 13.38 -15.00 -16.49
CA ALA A 79 14.19 -13.81 -16.27
C ALA A 79 13.72 -13.04 -15.03
N ALA A 80 12.42 -12.85 -14.87
CA ALA A 80 11.84 -12.19 -13.69
C ALA A 80 12.04 -13.00 -12.40
N VAL A 81 12.02 -14.33 -12.44
CA VAL A 81 12.25 -15.19 -11.26
C VAL A 81 13.71 -15.14 -10.83
N VAL A 82 14.67 -15.24 -11.77
CA VAL A 82 16.11 -15.30 -11.46
C VAL A 82 16.77 -13.93 -11.23
N HIS A 83 16.08 -12.84 -11.56
CA HIS A 83 16.60 -11.47 -11.44
C HIS A 83 17.15 -11.17 -10.03
N SER A 84 18.26 -10.47 -9.95
CA SER A 84 18.94 -10.11 -8.69
C SER A 84 19.60 -8.75 -8.77
N GLY A 85 19.84 -8.12 -7.62
CA GLY A 85 20.51 -6.82 -7.55
C GLY A 85 19.50 -5.67 -7.60
N SER A 86 19.42 -5.00 -8.75
CA SER A 86 18.65 -3.77 -8.92
C SER A 86 17.12 -3.95 -8.78
N PRO A 87 16.37 -2.86 -8.54
CA PRO A 87 14.91 -2.88 -8.60
C PRO A 87 14.38 -3.45 -9.92
N LEU A 88 13.29 -4.21 -9.86
CA LEU A 88 12.66 -4.84 -11.01
C LEU A 88 11.19 -4.43 -11.10
N LEU A 89 10.80 -3.85 -12.24
CA LEU A 89 9.40 -3.63 -12.60
C LEU A 89 8.94 -4.71 -13.58
N ILE A 90 7.85 -5.40 -13.24
CA ILE A 90 7.21 -6.40 -14.11
C ILE A 90 5.87 -5.84 -14.58
N VAL A 91 5.80 -5.49 -15.86
CA VAL A 91 4.55 -5.10 -16.53
C VAL A 91 3.91 -6.35 -17.11
N ALA A 92 2.73 -6.71 -16.60
CA ALA A 92 2.09 -7.99 -16.93
C ALA A 92 0.59 -7.79 -17.15
N GLY A 93 0.09 -8.21 -18.31
CA GLY A 93 -1.34 -8.21 -18.62
C GLY A 93 -2.13 -9.29 -17.87
N ALA A 94 -3.45 -9.27 -17.98
CA ALA A 94 -4.29 -10.33 -17.43
C ALA A 94 -3.88 -11.70 -18.00
N GLY A 95 -3.89 -12.74 -17.16
CA GLY A 95 -3.55 -14.12 -17.58
C GLY A 95 -2.06 -14.39 -17.84
N SER A 96 -1.17 -13.40 -17.75
CA SER A 96 0.29 -13.53 -17.97
C SER A 96 1.05 -14.38 -16.94
N GLY A 97 0.38 -14.84 -15.89
CA GLY A 97 1.00 -15.60 -14.80
C GLY A 97 1.75 -14.74 -13.77
N LYS A 98 1.45 -13.44 -13.64
CA LYS A 98 2.08 -12.53 -12.65
C LYS A 98 2.22 -13.16 -11.25
N THR A 99 1.16 -13.76 -10.74
CA THR A 99 1.21 -14.36 -9.40
C THR A 99 2.13 -15.57 -9.36
N ARG A 100 2.16 -16.41 -10.41
CA ARG A 100 3.09 -17.54 -10.51
C ARG A 100 4.54 -17.04 -10.53
N VAL A 101 4.84 -15.97 -11.27
CA VAL A 101 6.18 -15.36 -11.29
C VAL A 101 6.57 -14.89 -9.89
N LEU A 102 5.69 -14.19 -9.18
CA LEU A 102 6.00 -13.69 -7.83
C LEU A 102 6.23 -14.82 -6.82
N THR A 103 5.40 -15.87 -6.83
CA THR A 103 5.54 -16.99 -5.89
C THR A 103 6.79 -17.82 -6.17
N HIS A 104 7.10 -18.07 -7.45
CA HIS A 104 8.33 -18.76 -7.86
C HIS A 104 9.58 -17.92 -7.57
N ARG A 105 9.51 -16.60 -7.72
CA ARG A 105 10.60 -15.69 -7.32
C ARG A 105 10.91 -15.79 -5.84
N ILE A 106 9.89 -15.77 -4.98
CA ILE A 106 10.06 -15.95 -3.53
C ILE A 106 10.71 -17.31 -3.24
N ALA A 107 10.20 -18.39 -3.83
CA ALA A 107 10.77 -19.72 -3.63
C ALA A 107 12.23 -19.82 -4.10
N HIS A 108 12.56 -19.20 -5.24
CA HIS A 108 13.91 -19.20 -5.78
C HIS A 108 14.89 -18.42 -4.90
N LEU A 109 14.51 -17.25 -4.36
CA LEU A 109 15.31 -16.51 -3.39
C LEU A 109 15.62 -17.36 -2.15
N LEU A 110 14.63 -18.12 -1.67
CA LEU A 110 14.79 -19.02 -0.52
C LEU A 110 15.66 -20.23 -0.82
N ALA A 111 15.64 -20.76 -2.04
CA ALA A 111 16.40 -21.93 -2.47
C ALA A 111 17.87 -21.56 -2.75
N GLU A 112 18.09 -20.66 -3.70
CA GLU A 112 19.40 -20.38 -4.31
C GLU A 112 20.19 -19.29 -3.58
N ARG A 113 19.50 -18.29 -3.02
CA ARG A 113 20.15 -17.06 -2.53
C ARG A 113 20.37 -17.05 -1.02
N ASN A 114 20.16 -18.17 -0.33
CA ASN A 114 20.30 -18.27 1.14
C ASN A 114 19.49 -17.20 1.92
N VAL A 115 18.43 -16.63 1.33
CA VAL A 115 17.59 -15.62 1.99
C VAL A 115 16.85 -16.26 3.16
N HIS A 116 16.86 -15.59 4.31
CA HIS A 116 16.06 -16.02 5.45
C HIS A 116 14.58 -15.67 5.20
N PRO A 117 13.60 -16.56 5.43
CA PRO A 117 12.18 -16.25 5.18
C PRO A 117 11.70 -14.96 5.86
N GLY A 118 12.19 -14.65 7.05
CA GLY A 118 11.86 -13.41 7.76
C GLY A 118 12.36 -12.12 7.09
N GLN A 119 13.21 -12.21 6.07
CA GLN A 119 13.68 -11.08 5.24
C GLN A 119 12.78 -10.85 4.02
N ILE A 120 11.75 -11.68 3.81
CA ILE A 120 10.83 -11.54 2.68
C ILE A 120 9.55 -10.83 3.12
N LEU A 121 9.29 -9.68 2.49
CA LEU A 121 8.06 -8.93 2.57
C LEU A 121 7.37 -8.94 1.19
N ALA A 122 6.17 -9.49 1.13
CA ALA A 122 5.30 -9.51 -0.04
C ALA A 122 3.98 -8.82 0.32
N ILE A 123 3.70 -7.70 -0.37
CA ILE A 123 2.53 -6.86 -0.10
C ILE A 123 1.50 -6.99 -1.21
N THR A 124 0.22 -7.11 -0.85
CA THR A 124 -0.92 -7.08 -1.77
C THR A 124 -1.97 -6.07 -1.34
N PHE A 125 -2.92 -5.74 -2.22
CA PHE A 125 -3.99 -4.78 -1.90
C PHE A 125 -5.13 -5.37 -1.07
N THR A 126 -5.42 -6.67 -1.22
CA THR A 126 -6.55 -7.32 -0.54
C THR A 126 -6.08 -8.47 0.35
N ASN A 127 -6.85 -8.73 1.41
CA ASN A 127 -6.60 -9.87 2.31
C ASN A 127 -6.72 -11.20 1.55
N LYS A 128 -7.67 -11.30 0.61
CA LYS A 128 -7.84 -12.48 -0.25
C LYS A 128 -6.58 -12.75 -1.08
N ALA A 129 -6.04 -11.74 -1.74
CA ALA A 129 -4.81 -11.88 -2.52
C ALA A 129 -3.60 -12.23 -1.65
N ALA A 130 -3.50 -11.67 -0.44
CA ALA A 130 -2.45 -12.02 0.52
C ALA A 130 -2.55 -13.50 0.93
N GLY A 131 -3.77 -13.97 1.24
CA GLY A 131 -4.04 -15.36 1.60
C GLY A 131 -3.69 -16.33 0.47
N GLU A 132 -4.22 -16.08 -0.74
CA GLU A 132 -3.92 -16.90 -1.93
C GLU A 132 -2.43 -16.91 -2.26
N MET A 133 -1.74 -15.78 -2.13
CA MET A 133 -0.29 -15.71 -2.34
C MET A 133 0.45 -16.53 -1.28
N LYS A 134 0.06 -16.42 -0.01
CA LYS A 134 0.67 -17.17 1.09
C LYS A 134 0.52 -18.68 0.88
N GLU A 135 -0.68 -19.15 0.55
CA GLU A 135 -0.95 -20.57 0.25
C GLU A 135 -0.09 -21.08 -0.91
N ARG A 136 0.01 -20.32 -2.00
CA ARG A 136 0.85 -20.70 -3.15
C ARG A 136 2.33 -20.75 -2.83
N VAL A 137 2.84 -19.83 -2.01
CA VAL A 137 4.24 -19.91 -1.57
C VAL A 137 4.44 -21.08 -0.62
N GLU A 138 3.52 -21.34 0.30
CA GLU A 138 3.58 -22.48 1.22
C GLU A 138 3.58 -23.83 0.47
N GLN A 139 2.86 -23.95 -0.63
CA GLN A 139 2.95 -25.13 -1.52
C GLN A 139 4.35 -25.34 -2.12
N LEU A 140 5.11 -24.26 -2.34
CA LEU A 140 6.45 -24.33 -2.93
C LEU A 140 7.55 -24.52 -1.88
N VAL A 141 7.42 -23.91 -0.69
CA VAL A 141 8.51 -23.86 0.31
C VAL A 141 8.15 -24.46 1.67
N GLY A 142 6.93 -25.00 1.79
CA GLY A 142 6.41 -25.61 3.00
C GLY A 142 6.25 -24.61 4.17
N PRO A 143 6.34 -25.11 5.42
CA PRO A 143 6.11 -24.32 6.63
C PRO A 143 6.99 -23.08 6.79
N ARG A 144 8.11 -23.00 6.04
CA ARG A 144 8.99 -21.82 5.99
C ARG A 144 8.24 -20.55 5.59
N ALA A 145 7.14 -20.68 4.84
CA ALA A 145 6.33 -19.55 4.44
C ALA A 145 5.73 -18.78 5.63
N ASN A 146 5.53 -19.44 6.77
CA ASN A 146 4.94 -18.83 7.97
C ASN A 146 5.85 -17.78 8.65
N ALA A 147 7.15 -17.81 8.37
CA ALA A 147 8.08 -16.81 8.87
C ALA A 147 8.15 -15.54 7.99
N MET A 148 7.61 -15.60 6.76
CA MET A 148 7.59 -14.45 5.83
C MET A 148 6.45 -13.49 6.16
N TRP A 149 6.55 -12.27 5.66
CA TRP A 149 5.47 -11.30 5.74
C TRP A 149 4.74 -11.25 4.40
N VAL A 150 3.66 -12.03 4.27
CA VAL A 150 2.76 -11.99 3.11
C VAL A 150 1.43 -11.40 3.57
N MET A 151 1.19 -10.11 3.28
CA MET A 151 0.10 -9.36 3.91
C MET A 151 -0.32 -8.12 3.10
N THR A 152 -1.33 -7.40 3.57
CA THR A 152 -1.69 -6.09 2.99
C THR A 152 -0.83 -4.96 3.54
N PHE A 153 -0.81 -3.81 2.87
CA PHE A 153 -0.14 -2.59 3.36
C PHE A 153 -0.56 -2.28 4.81
N HIS A 154 -1.86 -2.25 5.07
CA HIS A 154 -2.41 -1.97 6.40
C HIS A 154 -2.00 -3.02 7.44
N SER A 155 -2.05 -4.31 7.10
CA SER A 155 -1.60 -5.38 8.01
C SER A 155 -0.11 -5.24 8.37
N ALA A 156 0.73 -4.85 7.40
CA ALA A 156 2.15 -4.58 7.64
C ALA A 156 2.35 -3.37 8.56
N CYS A 157 1.67 -2.26 8.28
CA CYS A 157 1.73 -1.05 9.07
C CYS A 157 1.27 -1.29 10.51
N VAL A 158 0.13 -1.96 10.72
CA VAL A 158 -0.33 -2.35 12.06
C VAL A 158 0.73 -3.16 12.78
N ARG A 159 1.31 -4.19 12.13
CA ARG A 159 2.34 -5.02 12.76
C ARG A 159 3.57 -4.20 13.18
N ILE A 160 4.01 -3.25 12.35
CA ILE A 160 5.12 -2.33 12.66
C ILE A 160 4.74 -1.43 13.85
N LEU A 161 3.60 -0.73 13.77
CA LEU A 161 3.14 0.20 14.80
C LEU A 161 2.94 -0.49 16.16
N ARG A 162 2.43 -1.73 16.17
CA ARG A 162 2.27 -2.51 17.42
C ARG A 162 3.61 -2.84 18.06
N ARG A 163 4.62 -3.16 17.25
CA ARG A 163 5.97 -3.47 17.72
C ARG A 163 6.70 -2.23 18.24
N GLU A 164 6.53 -1.11 17.55
CA GLU A 164 7.24 0.13 17.82
C GLU A 164 6.44 1.14 18.65
N SER A 165 5.27 0.75 19.18
CA SER A 165 4.30 1.68 19.79
C SER A 165 4.90 2.57 20.89
N LYS A 166 5.85 2.02 21.67
CA LYS A 166 6.55 2.73 22.75
C LYS A 166 7.29 3.98 22.27
N LYS A 167 7.69 4.05 21.00
CA LYS A 167 8.37 5.22 20.41
C LYS A 167 7.41 6.35 20.05
N LEU A 168 6.13 6.06 19.87
CA LEU A 168 5.11 7.00 19.36
C LEU A 168 4.21 7.59 20.45
N GLY A 169 4.40 7.21 21.70
CA GLY A 169 3.53 7.65 22.80
C GLY A 169 2.14 7.00 22.82
N PHE A 170 1.88 6.01 21.95
CA PHE A 170 0.67 5.18 22.00
C PHE A 170 0.93 3.82 22.63
N THR A 171 -0.12 3.22 23.17
CA THR A 171 -0.03 1.83 23.64
C THR A 171 -0.09 0.87 22.46
N SER A 172 0.54 -0.30 22.60
CA SER A 172 0.44 -1.35 21.60
C SER A 172 -0.98 -1.91 21.46
N SER A 173 -1.95 -1.45 22.26
CA SER A 173 -3.36 -1.87 22.25
C SER A 173 -4.30 -0.79 21.68
N PHE A 174 -3.80 0.15 20.87
CA PHE A 174 -4.65 1.10 20.13
C PHE A 174 -5.81 0.44 19.38
N SER A 175 -6.96 1.10 19.33
CA SER A 175 -8.11 0.66 18.52
C SER A 175 -7.95 1.12 17.07
N ILE A 176 -8.47 0.34 16.13
CA ILE A 176 -8.52 0.75 14.71
C ILE A 176 -9.97 1.11 14.40
N TYR A 177 -10.22 2.38 14.08
CA TYR A 177 -11.57 2.85 13.73
C TYR A 177 -11.89 2.43 12.30
N ASP A 178 -13.10 1.89 12.12
CA ASP A 178 -13.63 1.62 10.80
C ASP A 178 -14.26 2.89 10.18
N ALA A 179 -14.75 2.77 8.95
CA ALA A 179 -15.36 3.89 8.25
C ALA A 179 -16.62 4.44 8.93
N ALA A 180 -17.33 3.66 9.74
CA ALA A 180 -18.50 4.13 10.48
C ALA A 180 -18.07 4.89 11.74
N ASP A 181 -17.07 4.38 12.46
CA ASP A 181 -16.53 5.01 13.67
C ASP A 181 -15.85 6.34 13.36
N SER A 182 -15.01 6.40 12.32
CA SER A 182 -14.40 7.65 11.85
C SER A 182 -15.44 8.70 11.44
N LYS A 183 -16.52 8.29 10.77
CA LYS A 183 -17.63 9.19 10.40
C LYS A 183 -18.38 9.72 11.61
N ARG A 184 -18.65 8.86 12.61
CA ARG A 184 -19.27 9.28 13.87
C ARG A 184 -18.39 10.27 14.60
N LEU A 185 -17.09 10.01 14.68
CA LEU A 185 -16.14 10.92 15.32
C LEU A 185 -16.10 12.27 14.60
N MET A 186 -16.03 12.30 13.27
CA MET A 186 -16.07 13.56 12.51
C MET A 186 -17.37 14.34 12.75
N ALA A 187 -18.52 13.66 12.80
CA ALA A 187 -19.79 14.31 13.10
C ALA A 187 -19.81 14.94 14.50
N LEU A 188 -19.21 14.30 15.50
CA LEU A 188 -19.03 14.87 16.84
C LEU A 188 -18.11 16.09 16.81
N VAL A 189 -17.00 16.03 16.07
CA VAL A 189 -16.06 17.15 15.91
C VAL A 189 -16.77 18.36 15.27
N CYS A 190 -17.48 18.16 14.16
CA CYS A 190 -18.21 19.25 13.51
C CYS A 190 -19.26 19.89 14.42
N ARG A 191 -19.97 19.08 15.22
CA ARG A 191 -20.95 19.58 16.19
C ARG A 191 -20.29 20.38 17.30
N ASP A 192 -19.18 19.89 17.85
CA ASP A 192 -18.51 20.53 18.98
C ASP A 192 -17.76 21.83 18.56
N LEU A 193 -17.48 21.99 17.27
CA LEU A 193 -17.02 23.23 16.63
C LEU A 193 -18.17 24.17 16.19
N ASP A 194 -19.43 23.82 16.48
CA ASP A 194 -20.63 24.58 16.08
C ASP A 194 -20.71 24.87 14.57
N LEU A 195 -20.29 23.91 13.75
CA LEU A 195 -20.28 24.07 12.29
C LEU A 195 -21.66 23.80 11.69
N ASP A 196 -22.13 24.71 10.84
CA ASP A 196 -23.37 24.50 10.07
C ASP A 196 -23.21 23.29 9.14
N PRO A 197 -23.99 22.19 9.34
CA PRO A 197 -23.84 20.97 8.56
C PRO A 197 -24.20 21.14 7.08
N LYS A 198 -24.90 22.22 6.70
CA LYS A 198 -25.17 22.53 5.28
C LYS A 198 -23.94 23.11 4.58
N ARG A 199 -23.15 23.91 5.30
CA ARG A 199 -21.93 24.53 4.79
C ARG A 199 -20.70 23.65 4.96
N PHE A 200 -20.66 22.88 6.04
CA PHE A 200 -19.53 22.03 6.42
C PHE A 200 -20.00 20.59 6.70
N PRO A 201 -20.40 19.82 5.67
CA PRO A 201 -20.89 18.46 5.88
C PRO A 201 -19.76 17.55 6.41
N PRO A 202 -19.97 16.78 7.50
CA PRO A 202 -18.94 15.89 8.06
C PRO A 202 -18.35 14.92 7.04
N LYS A 203 -19.16 14.43 6.11
CA LYS A 203 -18.70 13.55 5.02
C LYS A 203 -17.66 14.23 4.12
N SER A 204 -17.83 15.51 3.81
CA SER A 204 -16.89 16.28 3.00
C SER A 204 -15.56 16.46 3.73
N PHE A 205 -15.64 16.77 5.03
CA PHE A 205 -14.46 16.93 5.88
C PHE A 205 -13.69 15.62 6.03
N SER A 206 -14.37 14.49 6.30
CA SER A 206 -13.73 13.17 6.32
C SER A 206 -13.03 12.84 5.00
N ALA A 207 -13.64 13.16 3.85
CA ALA A 207 -13.02 12.91 2.55
C ALA A 207 -11.77 13.78 2.33
N LYS A 208 -11.83 15.07 2.67
CA LYS A 208 -10.67 15.97 2.56
C LYS A 208 -9.53 15.52 3.48
N ILE A 209 -9.83 15.16 4.73
CA ILE A 209 -8.83 14.67 5.68
C ILE A 209 -8.22 13.34 5.23
N SER A 210 -9.03 12.42 4.71
CA SER A 210 -8.53 11.16 4.14
C SER A 210 -7.55 11.42 2.98
N ASN A 211 -7.88 12.36 2.08
CA ASN A 211 -6.96 12.75 1.00
C ASN A 211 -5.67 13.37 1.53
N LEU A 212 -5.74 14.28 2.51
CA LEU A 212 -4.56 14.86 3.15
C LEU A 212 -3.65 13.77 3.74
N LYS A 213 -4.21 12.80 4.48
CA LYS A 213 -3.45 11.68 5.02
C LYS A 213 -2.82 10.80 3.94
N ASN A 214 -3.52 10.57 2.83
CA ASN A 214 -3.00 9.81 1.68
C ASN A 214 -1.85 10.53 0.98
N GLU A 215 -1.84 11.87 1.02
CA GLU A 215 -0.75 12.73 0.56
C GLU A 215 0.34 12.94 1.63
N LEU A 216 0.22 12.27 2.79
CA LEU A 216 1.11 12.37 3.95
C LEU A 216 1.18 13.78 4.56
N ILE A 217 0.08 14.52 4.50
CA ILE A 217 -0.08 15.84 5.12
C ILE A 217 -0.82 15.68 6.45
N ASP A 218 -0.13 15.97 7.55
CA ASP A 218 -0.70 15.89 8.89
C ASP A 218 -1.51 17.14 9.30
N GLU A 219 -2.10 17.12 10.49
CA GLU A 219 -2.94 18.22 10.96
C GLU A 219 -2.18 19.54 11.17
N GLU A 220 -0.88 19.49 11.47
CA GLU A 220 -0.04 20.65 11.73
C GLU A 220 0.41 21.29 10.40
N ASP A 221 0.89 20.46 9.47
CA ASP A 221 1.28 20.87 8.12
C ASP A 221 0.11 21.48 7.35
N PHE A 222 -1.06 20.85 7.41
CA PHE A 222 -2.25 21.39 6.74
C PHE A 222 -2.69 22.72 7.36
N ALA A 223 -2.64 22.85 8.70
CA ALA A 223 -2.98 24.10 9.37
C ALA A 223 -2.04 25.25 9.01
N ALA A 224 -0.76 24.97 8.75
CA ALA A 224 0.23 25.95 8.31
C ALA A 224 0.00 26.44 6.88
N GLN A 225 -0.56 25.60 6.00
CA GLN A 225 -0.77 25.89 4.58
C GLN A 225 -2.16 26.45 4.26
N ALA A 226 -3.15 26.23 5.13
CA ALA A 226 -4.54 26.62 4.90
C ALA A 226 -4.71 28.13 4.61
N ALA A 227 -5.11 28.47 3.39
CA ALA A 227 -5.13 29.85 2.91
C ALA A 227 -6.49 30.52 3.13
N ASP A 228 -7.59 29.82 2.80
CA ASP A 228 -8.94 30.39 2.81
C ASP A 228 -9.76 30.03 4.06
N GLY A 229 -10.94 30.66 4.19
CA GLY A 229 -11.81 30.48 5.36
C GLY A 229 -12.39 29.06 5.49
N PHE A 230 -12.56 28.34 4.38
CA PHE A 230 -13.02 26.96 4.41
C PHE A 230 -11.89 26.03 4.85
N GLU A 231 -10.70 26.16 4.27
CA GLU A 231 -9.53 25.36 4.62
C GLU A 231 -9.13 25.55 6.08
N LYS A 232 -9.18 26.78 6.60
CA LYS A 232 -8.94 27.04 8.04
C LYS A 232 -9.94 26.31 8.93
N THR A 233 -11.20 26.22 8.50
CA THR A 233 -12.22 25.46 9.23
C THR A 233 -11.95 23.95 9.16
N VAL A 234 -11.52 23.43 8.01
CA VAL A 234 -11.11 22.03 7.86
C VAL A 234 -9.88 21.73 8.72
N ALA A 235 -8.90 22.64 8.79
CA ALA A 235 -7.70 22.47 9.61
C ALA A 235 -8.03 22.39 11.11
N GLN A 236 -8.94 23.25 11.58
CA GLN A 236 -9.43 23.18 12.96
C GLN A 236 -10.14 21.86 13.25
N ALA A 237 -11.00 21.40 12.34
CA ALA A 237 -11.65 20.10 12.46
C ALA A 237 -10.67 18.94 12.41
N TYR A 238 -9.65 19.00 11.55
CA TYR A 238 -8.63 17.96 11.44
C TYR A 238 -7.80 17.86 12.71
N ALA A 239 -7.32 18.97 13.25
CA ALA A 239 -6.59 19.01 14.51
C ALA A 239 -7.41 18.44 15.68
N MET A 240 -8.69 18.83 15.80
CA MET A 240 -9.57 18.28 16.84
C MET A 240 -9.85 16.78 16.63
N TYR A 241 -10.06 16.35 15.38
CA TYR A 241 -10.27 14.95 15.04
C TYR A 241 -9.06 14.08 15.42
N GLN A 242 -7.84 14.50 15.06
CA GLN A 242 -6.63 13.79 15.43
C GLN A 242 -6.39 13.79 16.94
N SER A 243 -6.64 14.92 17.64
CA SER A 243 -6.56 14.96 19.11
C SER A 243 -7.46 13.92 19.76
N ARG A 244 -8.71 13.80 19.30
CA ARG A 244 -9.66 12.81 19.84
C ARG A 244 -9.27 11.37 19.55
N LEU A 245 -8.73 11.08 18.37
CA LEU A 245 -8.18 9.75 18.07
C LEU A 245 -7.03 9.43 19.03
N ARG A 246 -6.11 10.38 19.25
CA ARG A 246 -4.99 10.21 20.19
C ARG A 246 -5.46 9.99 21.63
N GLU A 247 -6.40 10.79 22.12
CA GLU A 247 -7.00 10.66 23.45
C GLU A 247 -7.70 9.31 23.64
N ALA A 248 -8.37 8.81 22.59
CA ALA A 248 -9.00 7.49 22.59
C ALA A 248 -7.99 6.34 22.39
N ASN A 249 -6.70 6.65 22.22
CA ASN A 249 -5.66 5.69 21.83
C ASN A 249 -6.16 4.86 20.63
N ALA A 250 -6.57 5.56 19.58
CA ALA A 250 -7.12 5.00 18.36
C ALA A 250 -6.41 5.57 17.14
N LEU A 251 -6.41 4.80 16.05
CA LEU A 251 -5.97 5.22 14.72
C LEU A 251 -7.10 4.88 13.75
N ASP A 252 -7.34 5.73 12.75
CA ASP A 252 -8.16 5.32 11.61
C ASP A 252 -7.33 4.58 10.54
N PHE A 253 -7.96 4.20 9.44
CA PHE A 253 -7.32 3.39 8.41
C PHE A 253 -6.17 4.11 7.71
N ASP A 254 -6.33 5.41 7.45
CA ASP A 254 -5.34 6.22 6.76
C ASP A 254 -4.16 6.55 7.68
N ASP A 255 -4.42 6.73 8.98
CA ASP A 255 -3.38 6.90 10.00
C ASP A 255 -2.41 5.72 10.04
N LEU A 256 -2.85 4.49 9.74
CA LEU A 256 -1.97 3.33 9.78
C LEU A 256 -0.76 3.51 8.85
N ILE A 257 -0.99 4.04 7.65
CA ILE A 257 0.08 4.27 6.68
C ILE A 257 0.88 5.51 7.06
N MET A 258 0.20 6.66 7.23
CA MET A 258 0.87 7.94 7.51
C MET A 258 1.73 7.87 8.77
N THR A 259 1.20 7.31 9.86
CA THR A 259 1.94 7.16 11.12
C THR A 259 3.13 6.21 10.97
N THR A 260 3.01 5.15 10.18
CA THR A 260 4.13 4.24 9.91
C THR A 260 5.24 4.95 9.13
N VAL A 261 4.89 5.76 8.14
CA VAL A 261 5.86 6.57 7.39
C VAL A 261 6.55 7.59 8.31
N ASN A 262 5.78 8.30 9.14
CA ASN A 262 6.32 9.28 10.07
C ASN A 262 7.25 8.62 11.11
N LEU A 263 6.89 7.43 11.62
CA LEU A 263 7.75 6.62 12.47
C LEU A 263 9.09 6.30 11.79
N LEU A 264 9.06 5.83 10.54
CA LEU A 264 10.26 5.43 9.80
C LEU A 264 11.15 6.63 9.44
N ARG A 265 10.57 7.81 9.19
CA ARG A 265 11.30 9.06 8.95
C ARG A 265 11.94 9.60 10.23
N ALA A 266 11.21 9.56 11.35
CA ALA A 266 11.68 10.09 12.63
C ALA A 266 12.74 9.20 13.28
N PHE A 267 12.67 7.88 13.09
CA PHE A 267 13.60 6.94 13.69
C PHE A 267 14.21 6.06 12.60
N GLN A 268 15.51 6.20 12.35
CA GLN A 268 16.25 5.20 11.59
C GLN A 268 16.14 3.86 12.33
N ILE A 269 15.33 2.95 11.81
CA ILE A 269 15.23 1.58 12.33
C ILE A 269 16.49 0.86 11.86
N GLY A 270 17.53 0.91 12.70
CA GLY A 270 18.74 0.09 12.56
C GLY A 270 18.47 -1.39 12.80
#